data_AF-X1HZU7-F1
#
_entry.id   AF-X1HZU7-F1
#
_cell.length_a   1.000
_cell.length_b   1.000
_cell.length_c   1.000
_cell.angle_alpha   90.00
_cell.angle_beta   90.00
_cell.angle_gamma   90.00
#
_symmetry.space_group_name_H-M   'P 1'
#
loop_
_entity.id
_entity.type
_entity.pdbx_description
1 polymer ?
#
loop_
_entity_poly.entity_id
_entity_poly.type
_entity_poly.pdbx_seq_one_letter_code
_entity_poly.pdbx_strand_id
1 'polypeptide(L)'
;MCMMELITGDIPYKNNPIGTIYKNVTSGNLPSNIVIIKNLKAKEIIFSCLHKDPNLRPTVDELVNNLFFTDICKTDISDSMCLKYNGGIKHSIYHDFI
;
A
#
# COMPACT_ATOMS: atom_id res chain seq x y z
N MET A 1 -0.60 -0.71 -5.38
CA MET A 1 0.06 0.42 -4.68
C MET A 1 -0.70 0.93 -3.47
N CYS A 2 -2.04 0.97 -3.49
CA CYS A 2 -2.86 1.51 -2.40
C CYS A 2 -2.50 0.95 -1.01
N MET A 3 -2.31 -0.36 -0.89
CA MET A 3 -1.93 -0.97 0.39
C MET A 3 -0.59 -0.44 0.93
N MET A 4 0.36 -0.14 0.05
CA MET A 4 1.63 0.47 0.46
C MET A 4 1.39 1.86 1.06
N GLU A 5 0.61 2.68 0.36
CA GLU A 5 0.24 4.04 0.80
C GLU A 5 -0.51 4.05 2.13
N LEU A 6 -1.45 3.11 2.32
CA LEU A 6 -2.20 2.99 3.58
C LEU A 6 -1.31 2.65 4.77
N ILE A 7 -0.26 1.85 4.55
CA ILE A 7 0.65 1.43 5.62
C ILE A 7 1.72 2.48 5.89
N THR A 8 2.26 3.12 4.84
CA THR A 8 3.30 4.15 4.98
C THR A 8 2.73 5.52 5.32
N GLY A 9 1.47 5.79 5.00
CA GLY A 9 0.86 7.12 5.05
C GLY A 9 1.38 8.07 3.97
N ASP A 10 2.14 7.56 3.00
CA ASP A 10 2.87 8.34 2.01
C ASP A 10 2.59 7.84 0.59
N ILE A 11 2.27 8.79 -0.30
CA ILE A 11 1.98 8.51 -1.71
C ILE A 11 3.23 7.92 -2.40
N PRO A 12 3.13 6.74 -3.04
CA PRO A 12 4.19 6.15 -3.83
C PRO A 12 4.69 7.11 -4.91
N TYR A 13 6.01 7.28 -5.04
CA TYR A 13 6.64 8.14 -6.05
C TYR A 13 6.25 9.64 -6.01
N LYS A 14 5.65 10.15 -4.91
CA LYS A 14 5.13 11.53 -4.79
C LYS A 14 6.00 12.64 -5.39
N ASN A 15 7.33 12.55 -5.21
CA ASN A 15 8.28 13.60 -5.64
C ASN A 15 9.06 13.23 -6.91
N ASN A 16 8.58 12.27 -7.71
CA ASN A 16 9.26 11.83 -8.94
C ASN A 16 8.58 12.47 -10.15
N PRO A 17 9.33 12.95 -11.17
CA PRO A 17 8.73 13.40 -12.41
C PRO A 17 8.10 12.23 -13.17
N ILE A 18 7.03 12.51 -13.92
CA ILE A 18 6.18 11.50 -14.57
C ILE A 18 7.00 10.52 -15.45
N GLY A 19 7.95 11.02 -16.24
CA GLY A 19 8.81 10.18 -17.07
C GLY A 19 9.66 9.19 -16.27
N THR A 20 10.15 9.61 -15.10
CA THR A 20 10.90 8.74 -14.18
C THR A 20 10.00 7.72 -13.53
N ILE A 21 8.73 8.06 -13.23
CA ILE A 21 7.74 7.10 -12.71
C ILE A 21 7.52 5.98 -13.74
N TYR A 22 7.25 6.32 -15.00
CA TYR A 22 7.07 5.31 -16.04
C TYR A 22 8.31 4.41 -16.19
N LYS A 23 9.52 4.99 -16.20
CA LYS A 23 10.76 4.23 -16.25
C LYS A 23 10.90 3.29 -15.05
N ASN A 24 10.62 3.76 -13.84
CA ASN A 24 10.74 2.96 -12.63
C ASN A 24 9.72 1.81 -12.60
N VAL A 25 8.45 2.11 -12.88
CA VAL A 25 7.37 1.11 -12.90
C VAL A 25 7.64 0.03 -13.96
N THR A 26 8.00 0.43 -15.18
CA THR A 26 8.31 -0.53 -16.26
C THR A 26 9.56 -1.35 -16.00
N SER A 27 10.55 -0.78 -15.32
CA SER A 27 11.78 -1.49 -14.93
C SER A 27 11.54 -2.46 -13.77
N GLY A 28 10.50 -2.24 -12.96
CA GLY A 28 10.25 -2.96 -11.71
C GLY A 28 11.00 -2.36 -10.51
N ASN A 29 11.51 -1.14 -10.64
CA ASN A 29 12.07 -0.41 -9.51
C ASN A 29 10.92 -0.03 -8.58
N LEU A 30 11.13 -0.14 -7.27
CA LEU A 30 10.15 0.20 -6.24
C LEU A 30 10.47 1.56 -5.62
N PRO A 31 9.47 2.26 -5.04
CA PRO A 31 9.69 3.56 -4.44
C PRO A 31 10.46 3.42 -3.12
N SER A 32 11.26 4.44 -2.79
CA SER A 32 12.18 4.42 -1.64
C SER A 32 11.48 4.25 -0.28
N ASN A 33 10.21 4.66 -0.18
CA ASN A 33 9.41 4.55 1.04
C ASN A 33 9.01 3.11 1.41
N ILE A 34 9.29 2.12 0.54
CA ILE A 34 9.03 0.71 0.83
C ILE A 34 9.83 0.17 2.02
N VAL A 35 10.96 0.81 2.35
CA VAL A 35 11.83 0.44 3.48
C VAL A 35 11.16 0.71 4.83
N ILE A 36 10.16 1.60 4.87
CA ILE A 36 9.44 1.99 6.09
C ILE A 36 8.52 0.86 6.59
N ILE A 37 8.15 -0.08 5.72
CA ILE A 37 7.22 -1.17 6.03
C ILE A 37 7.91 -2.18 6.96
N LYS A 38 7.54 -2.15 8.25
CA LYS A 38 8.09 -3.03 9.29
C LYS A 38 7.43 -4.41 9.33
N ASN A 39 6.15 -4.50 9.01
CA ASN A 39 5.42 -5.76 9.05
C ASN A 39 5.82 -6.63 7.85
N LEU A 40 6.50 -7.74 8.11
CA LEU A 40 7.00 -8.64 7.07
C LEU A 40 5.88 -9.29 6.24
N LYS A 41 4.75 -9.65 6.85
CA LYS A 41 3.59 -10.23 6.14
C LYS A 41 2.95 -9.21 5.20
N ALA A 42 2.80 -7.97 5.67
CA ALA A 42 2.30 -6.88 4.84
C ALA A 42 3.25 -6.58 3.68
N LYS A 43 4.55 -6.59 3.97
CA LYS A 43 5.61 -6.42 2.98
C LYS A 43 5.48 -7.49 1.90
N GLU A 44 5.49 -8.77 2.28
CA GLU A 44 5.36 -9.91 1.37
C GLU A 44 4.17 -9.77 0.41
N ILE A 45 2.98 -9.47 0.95
CA ILE A 45 1.79 -9.25 0.11
C ILE A 45 1.98 -8.09 -0.86
N ILE A 46 2.48 -6.95 -0.39
CA ILE A 46 2.68 -5.77 -1.25
C ILE A 46 3.63 -6.10 -2.39
N PHE A 47 4.73 -6.80 -2.09
CA PHE A 47 5.69 -7.23 -3.12
C PHE A 47 5.08 -8.23 -4.10
N SER A 48 4.28 -9.19 -3.64
CA SER A 48 3.59 -10.15 -4.52
C SER A 48 2.60 -9.45 -5.47
N CYS A 49 1.82 -8.47 -4.98
CA CYS A 49 0.90 -7.70 -5.81
C CYS A 49 1.62 -6.75 -6.79
N LEU A 50 2.87 -6.36 -6.49
CA LEU A 50 3.71 -5.50 -7.32
C LEU A 50 4.68 -6.28 -8.22
N HIS A 51 4.49 -7.59 -8.36
CA HIS A 51 5.36 -8.40 -9.21
C HIS A 51 5.38 -7.89 -10.66
N LYS A 52 6.59 -7.85 -11.25
CA LYS A 52 6.80 -7.33 -12.61
C LYS A 52 6.06 -8.17 -13.65
N ASP A 53 6.20 -9.49 -13.56
CA ASP A 53 5.40 -10.43 -14.34
C ASP A 53 3.95 -10.45 -13.81
N PRO A 54 2.95 -10.08 -14.62
CA PRO A 54 1.55 -10.11 -14.22
C PRO A 54 1.04 -11.51 -13.83
N ASN A 55 1.59 -12.58 -14.41
CA ASN A 55 1.14 -13.95 -14.15
C ASN A 55 1.57 -14.47 -12.78
N LEU A 56 2.54 -13.81 -12.15
CA LEU A 56 3.02 -14.13 -10.80
C LEU A 56 2.33 -13.29 -9.71
N ARG A 57 1.39 -12.42 -10.09
CA ARG A 57 0.56 -11.69 -9.12
C ARG A 57 -0.55 -12.63 -8.62
N PRO A 58 -0.83 -12.63 -7.31
CA PRO A 58 -1.89 -13.47 -6.77
C PRO A 58 -3.26 -13.02 -7.27
N THR A 59 -4.16 -13.98 -7.40
CA THR A 59 -5.59 -13.72 -7.56
C THR A 59 -6.17 -13.11 -6.28
N VAL A 60 -7.37 -12.54 -6.37
CA VAL A 60 -8.05 -12.01 -5.18
C VAL A 60 -8.31 -13.11 -4.15
N ASP A 61 -8.69 -14.31 -4.60
CA ASP A 61 -8.94 -15.44 -3.70
C ASP A 61 -7.67 -15.89 -2.96
N GLU A 62 -6.53 -15.97 -3.65
CA GLU A 62 -5.24 -16.27 -3.02
C GLU A 62 -4.80 -15.15 -2.06
N LEU A 63 -5.06 -13.90 -2.42
CA LEU A 63 -4.69 -12.73 -1.63
C LEU A 63 -5.45 -12.72 -0.29
N VAL A 64 -6.78 -12.90 -0.31
CA VAL A 64 -7.62 -12.86 0.90
C VAL A 64 -7.31 -14.04 1.84
N ASN A 65 -6.92 -15.20 1.30
CA ASN A 65 -6.54 -16.37 2.09
C ASN A 65 -5.12 -16.30 2.66
N ASN A 66 -4.37 -15.23 2.41
CA ASN A 66 -3.02 -15.06 2.95
C ASN A 66 -3.03 -14.89 4.48
N LEU A 67 -1.95 -15.32 5.12
CA LEU A 67 -1.70 -15.18 6.57
C LEU A 67 -1.89 -13.74 7.08
N PHE A 68 -1.55 -12.74 6.27
CA PHE A 68 -1.76 -11.34 6.64
C PHE A 68 -3.22 -11.03 7.00
N PHE A 69 -4.18 -11.50 6.20
CA PHE A 69 -5.60 -11.20 6.40
C PHE A 69 -6.25 -12.19 7.37
N THR A 70 -5.88 -13.47 7.31
CA THR A 70 -6.46 -14.51 8.18
C THR A 70 -6.10 -14.34 9.67
N ASP A 71 -4.99 -13.69 9.99
CA ASP A 71 -4.64 -13.35 11.38
C ASP A 71 -5.43 -12.15 11.92
N ILE A 72 -5.86 -11.22 11.05
CA ILE A 72 -6.65 -10.03 11.44
C ILE A 72 -8.10 -10.43 11.77
N CYS A 73 -8.67 -11.38 11.02
CA CYS A 73 -10.04 -11.86 11.22
C CYS A 73 -10.27 -12.62 12.55
N LYS A 74 -9.23 -12.84 13.36
CA LYS A 74 -9.35 -13.50 14.68
C LYS A 74 -9.51 -12.51 15.84
N THR A 75 -9.32 -11.22 15.58
CA THR A 75 -9.57 -10.17 16.55
C THR A 75 -10.81 -9.44 16.08
N ASP A 76 -11.92 -9.56 16.81
CA ASP A 76 -13.10 -8.73 16.59
C ASP A 76 -12.69 -7.26 16.82
N ILE A 77 -12.35 -6.55 15.74
CA ILE A 77 -12.06 -5.13 15.78
C ILE A 77 -13.40 -4.45 16.07
N SER A 78 -13.64 -4.09 17.32
CA SER A 78 -14.74 -3.20 17.66
C SER A 78 -14.60 -1.92 16.85
N ASP A 79 -15.63 -1.56 16.07
CA ASP A 79 -15.69 -0.41 15.14
C ASP A 79 -15.26 0.93 15.76
N SER A 80 -15.18 1.02 17.09
CA SER A 80 -14.84 2.21 17.86
C SER A 80 -13.34 2.63 17.87
N MET A 81 -12.40 1.81 17.38
CA MET A 81 -10.96 2.15 17.46
C MET A 81 -10.37 2.73 16.15
N CYS A 82 -10.97 2.49 14.99
CA CYS A 82 -10.40 2.84 13.69
C CYS A 82 -10.44 4.33 13.34
N LEU A 83 -11.15 5.16 14.13
CA LEU A 83 -11.32 6.60 13.85
C LEU A 83 -10.41 7.52 14.68
N LYS A 84 -9.59 7.01 15.60
CA LYS A 84 -8.67 7.87 16.36
C LYS A 84 -7.34 8.06 15.62
N TYR A 85 -7.41 8.73 14.48
CA TYR A 85 -6.24 9.24 13.77
C TYR A 85 -5.57 10.35 14.60
N ASN A 86 -4.56 9.97 15.37
CA ASN A 86 -3.70 10.90 16.11
C ASN A 86 -2.46 11.20 15.25
N GLY A 87 -2.59 12.13 14.31
CA GLY A 87 -1.47 12.59 13.50
C GLY A 87 -1.90 13.69 12.54
N GLY A 88 -1.52 14.93 12.81
CA GLY A 88 -1.91 16.06 11.98
C GLY A 88 -1.34 15.96 10.57
N ILE A 89 -2.22 15.81 9.57
CA ILE A 89 -1.96 16.25 8.21
C ILE A 89 -3.17 17.08 7.81
N LYS A 90 -2.97 18.39 7.62
CA LYS A 90 -4.01 19.31 7.17
C LYS A 90 -4.55 18.80 5.83
N HIS A 91 -5.77 18.27 5.85
CA HIS A 91 -6.55 18.03 4.64
C HIS A 91 -7.05 19.38 4.13
N SER A 92 -6.19 20.10 3.43
CA SER A 92 -6.58 21.11 2.46
C SER A 92 -6.12 20.59 1.11
N ILE A 93 -6.93 20.79 0.07
CA ILE A 93 -6.74 20.35 -1.32
C ILE A 93 -7.41 19.00 -1.64
N TYR A 94 -8.72 18.92 -1.38
CA TYR A 94 -9.67 18.34 -2.35
C TYR A 94 -10.85 19.33 -2.47
N HIS A 95 -10.52 20.52 -2.94
CA HIS A 95 -11.46 21.32 -3.71
C HIS A 95 -10.78 21.54 -5.06
N ASP A 96 -11.55 21.40 -6.14
CA ASP A 96 -11.19 21.63 -7.54
C ASP A 96 -10.83 20.37 -8.35
N PHE A 97 -11.81 19.48 -8.46
CA PHE A 97 -12.07 18.74 -9.69
C PHE A 97 -13.50 19.03 -10.16
N ILE A 98 -13.68 20.17 -10.85
CA ILE A 98 -14.63 20.39 -11.95
C ILE A 98 -13.88 21.19 -13.01
#